data_AF-A0A914EA38-F1
#
_entry.id   AF-A0A914EA38-F1
#
_cell.length_a   1.000
_cell.length_b   1.000
_cell.length_c   1.000
_cell.angle_alpha   90.00
_cell.angle_beta   90.00
_cell.angle_gamma   90.00
#
_symmetry.space_group_name_H-M   'P 1'
#
loop_
_entity.id
_entity.type
_entity.pdbx_description
1 polymer ?
#
loop_
_entity_poly.entity_id
_entity_poly.type
_entity_poly.pdbx_seq_one_letter_code
_entity_poly.pdbx_strand_id
1 'polypeptide(L)'
;MSKKKREAIVALHAEGCTTKDIEKLLKVPIRTVQNVLKRYRETGSTDDRHRSGRPRTSCTPENKHQRTNKKESWRKEERELSRELGIADGSVRNIVKKDLKLKSIKLQKTYVLTPAIN
;
A
#
# COMPACT_ATOMS: atom_id res chain seq x y z
N MET A 1 -1.45 -7.09 20.58
CA MET A 1 -0.94 -8.38 21.10
C MET A 1 0.20 -8.84 20.22
N SER A 2 1.27 -9.41 20.80
CA SER A 2 2.39 -9.95 20.02
C SER A 2 2.01 -11.21 19.23
N LYS A 3 2.63 -11.44 18.07
CA LYS A 3 2.42 -12.63 17.21
C LYS A 3 2.60 -13.94 17.98
N LYS A 4 3.68 -14.06 18.76
CA LYS A 4 3.98 -15.23 19.60
C LYS A 4 2.84 -15.63 20.53
N LYS A 5 2.12 -14.65 21.11
CA LYS A 5 0.98 -14.93 21.99
C LYS A 5 -0.22 -15.50 21.21
N ARG A 6 -0.45 -15.06 19.97
CA ARG A 6 -1.52 -15.60 19.12
C ARG A 6 -1.23 -17.03 18.70
N GLU A 7 0.02 -17.31 18.33
CA GLU A 7 0.49 -18.65 17.99
C GLU A 7 0.34 -19.60 19.17
N ALA A 8 0.76 -19.18 20.38
CA ALA A 8 0.58 -19.97 21.59
C ALA A 8 -0.90 -20.27 21.90
N ILE A 9 -1.81 -19.30 21.70
CA ILE A 9 -3.26 -19.52 21.87
C ILE A 9 -3.77 -20.60 20.92
N VAL A 10 -3.35 -20.56 19.64
CA VAL A 10 -3.78 -21.53 18.63
C VAL A 10 -3.21 -22.92 18.93
N ALA A 11 -1.93 -23.01 19.31
CA ALA A 11 -1.28 -24.27 19.68
C ALA A 11 -1.98 -24.94 20.88
N LEU A 12 -2.18 -24.20 21.97
CA LEU A 12 -2.85 -24.73 23.17
C LEU A 12 -4.30 -25.15 22.90
N HIS A 13 -5.01 -24.43 22.03
CA HIS A 13 -6.36 -24.84 21.63
C HIS A 13 -6.34 -26.11 20.75
N ALA A 14 -5.30 -26.31 19.93
CA ALA A 14 -5.12 -27.54 19.15
C ALA A 14 -4.77 -28.74 20.05
N GLU A 15 -4.07 -28.50 21.15
CA GLU A 15 -3.80 -29.49 22.21
C GLU A 15 -5.02 -29.82 23.07
N GLY A 16 -6.15 -29.13 22.87
CA GLY A 16 -7.42 -29.39 23.55
C GLY A 16 -7.64 -28.59 24.84
N CYS A 17 -6.78 -27.62 25.17
CA CYS A 17 -7.01 -26.74 26.32
C CYS A 17 -8.26 -25.88 26.14
N THR A 18 -9.02 -25.70 27.22
CA THR A 18 -10.20 -24.81 27.17
C THR A 18 -9.78 -23.35 27.11
N THR A 19 -10.67 -22.49 26.63
CA THR A 19 -10.40 -21.03 26.53
C THR A 19 -10.13 -20.38 27.89
N LYS A 20 -10.73 -20.91 28.98
CA LYS A 20 -10.47 -20.48 30.36
C LYS A 20 -9.08 -20.89 30.84
N ASP A 21 -8.62 -22.08 30.47
CA ASP A 21 -7.27 -22.54 30.84
C ASP A 21 -6.21 -21.70 30.13
N ILE A 22 -6.42 -21.42 28.84
CA ILE A 22 -5.54 -20.56 28.04
C ILE A 22 -5.48 -19.13 28.60
N GLU A 23 -6.62 -18.59 29.04
CA GLU A 23 -6.69 -17.28 29.70
C GLU A 23 -5.78 -17.23 30.93
N LYS A 24 -5.91 -18.21 31.83
CA LYS A 24 -5.12 -18.30 33.06
C LYS A 24 -3.63 -18.49 32.76
N LEU A 25 -3.30 -19.36 31.80
CA LEU A 25 -1.92 -19.70 31.45
C LEU A 25 -1.18 -18.51 30.80
N LEU A 26 -1.82 -17.84 29.83
CA LEU A 26 -1.18 -16.76 29.07
C LEU A 26 -1.45 -15.37 29.64
N LYS A 27 -2.30 -15.26 30.68
CA LYS A 27 -2.77 -13.99 31.28
C LYS A 27 -3.32 -13.04 30.22
N VAL A 28 -4.19 -13.57 29.35
CA VAL A 28 -4.83 -12.84 28.25
C VAL A 28 -6.35 -12.91 28.45
N PRO A 29 -7.10 -11.80 28.34
CA PRO A 29 -8.55 -11.82 28.55
C PRO A 29 -9.26 -12.82 27.63
N ILE A 30 -10.27 -13.53 28.15
CA ILE A 30 -11.06 -14.57 27.44
C ILE A 30 -11.55 -14.07 26.07
N ARG A 31 -12.09 -12.85 26.01
CA ARG A 31 -12.61 -12.25 24.77
C ARG A 31 -11.54 -12.14 23.69
N THR A 32 -10.29 -11.91 24.09
CA THR A 32 -9.16 -11.84 23.16
C THR A 32 -8.79 -13.23 22.64
N VAL A 33 -8.78 -14.24 23.51
CA VAL A 33 -8.58 -15.66 23.13
C VAL A 33 -9.64 -16.08 22.11
N GLN A 34 -10.92 -15.82 22.39
CA GLN A 34 -12.03 -16.12 21.48
C GLN A 34 -11.88 -15.40 20.12
N ASN A 35 -11.52 -14.11 20.13
CA ASN A 35 -11.30 -13.35 18.89
C ASN A 35 -10.11 -13.86 18.08
N VAL A 36 -9.05 -14.36 18.73
CA VAL A 36 -7.91 -14.98 18.03
C VAL A 36 -8.35 -16.28 17.38
N LEU A 37 -9.03 -17.16 18.13
CA LEU A 37 -9.51 -18.44 17.62
C LEU A 37 -10.54 -18.28 16.49
N LYS A 38 -11.48 -17.34 16.64
CA LYS A 38 -12.44 -17.01 15.58
C LYS A 38 -11.73 -16.58 14.30
N ARG A 39 -10.79 -15.64 14.40
CA ARG A 39 -10.00 -15.18 13.24
C ARG A 39 -9.18 -16.30 12.62
N TYR A 40 -8.57 -17.15 13.44
CA TYR A 40 -7.80 -18.29 12.95
C TYR A 40 -8.68 -19.28 12.19
N ARG A 41 -9.91 -19.55 12.66
CA ARG A 41 -10.88 -20.39 11.93
C ARG A 41 -11.31 -19.77 10.59
N GLU A 42 -11.43 -18.44 10.52
CA GLU A 42 -11.84 -17.73 9.30
C GLU A 42 -10.72 -17.60 8.25
N THR A 43 -9.48 -17.31 8.69
CA THR A 43 -8.37 -16.95 7.79
C THR A 43 -7.27 -18.01 7.73
N GLY A 44 -7.20 -18.93 8.69
CA GLY A 44 -6.12 -19.92 8.83
C GLY A 44 -4.76 -19.33 9.24
N SER A 45 -4.69 -18.02 9.52
CA SER A 45 -3.45 -17.32 9.85
C SER A 45 -3.55 -16.59 11.19
N THR A 46 -2.41 -16.53 11.89
CA THR A 46 -2.22 -15.74 13.12
C THR A 46 -1.68 -14.33 12.83
N ASP A 47 -1.37 -14.02 11.57
CA ASP A 47 -0.85 -12.71 11.17
C ASP A 47 -1.88 -11.59 11.37
N ASP A 48 -1.38 -10.36 11.43
CA ASP A 48 -2.25 -9.19 11.41
C ASP A 48 -2.86 -8.99 10.03
N ARG A 49 -4.16 -8.67 10.02
CA ARG A 49 -4.84 -8.27 8.79
C ARG A 49 -4.19 -7.00 8.25
N HIS A 50 -3.95 -6.99 6.93
CA HIS A 50 -3.54 -5.77 6.26
C HIS A 50 -4.56 -4.66 6.54
N ARG A 51 -4.10 -3.53 7.07
CA ARG A 51 -4.95 -2.38 7.33
C ARG A 51 -5.20 -1.67 6.00
N SER A 52 -6.46 -1.47 5.63
CA SER A 52 -6.84 -0.76 4.40
C SER A 52 -6.36 0.69 4.37
N GLY A 53 -6.08 1.29 5.54
CA GLY A 53 -5.74 2.71 5.65
C GLY A 53 -6.87 3.61 5.17
N ARG A 54 -6.63 4.93 5.17
CA ARG A 54 -7.58 5.89 4.61
C ARG A 54 -7.37 5.98 3.09
N PRO A 55 -8.41 5.83 2.25
CA PRO A 55 -8.27 6.03 0.82
C PRO A 55 -7.87 7.48 0.51
N ARG A 56 -7.00 7.65 -0.49
CA ARG A 56 -6.52 8.97 -0.91
C ARG A 56 -7.51 9.57 -1.91
N THR A 57 -8.10 10.72 -1.57
CA THR A 57 -9.13 11.41 -2.36
C THR A 57 -8.73 11.66 -3.81
N SER A 58 -7.52 12.13 -4.06
CA SER A 58 -7.05 12.44 -5.42
C SER A 58 -6.55 11.23 -6.23
N CYS A 59 -6.43 10.05 -5.62
CA CYS A 59 -5.84 8.86 -6.23
C CYS A 59 -6.93 7.92 -6.76
N THR A 60 -7.89 8.46 -7.51
CA THR A 60 -8.96 7.69 -8.12
C THR A 60 -8.41 6.82 -9.27
N PRO A 61 -9.05 5.67 -9.58
CA PRO A 61 -8.69 4.86 -10.74
C PRO A 61 -8.68 5.66 -12.05
N GLU A 62 -9.59 6.62 -12.18
CA GLU A 62 -9.68 7.53 -13.32
C GLU A 62 -8.43 8.42 -13.44
N ASN A 63 -8.01 9.07 -12.35
CA ASN A 63 -6.81 9.92 -12.35
C ASN A 63 -5.54 9.11 -12.66
N LYS A 64 -5.49 7.83 -12.24
CA LYS A 64 -4.43 6.90 -12.64
C LYS A 64 -4.49 6.58 -14.12
N HIS A 65 -5.68 6.28 -14.64
CA HIS A 65 -5.91 5.88 -16.04
C HIS A 65 -5.59 7.01 -17.04
N GLN A 66 -6.02 8.23 -16.74
CA GLN A 66 -5.73 9.41 -17.56
C GLN A 66 -4.21 9.68 -17.65
N ARG A 67 -3.44 9.33 -16.61
CA ARG A 67 -1.98 9.38 -16.62
C ARG A 67 -1.33 8.24 -17.39
N THR A 68 -1.86 7.02 -17.34
CA THR A 68 -1.28 5.85 -18.04
C THR A 68 -1.52 5.88 -19.55
N ASN A 69 -2.69 6.38 -20.00
CA ASN A 69 -3.04 6.40 -21.42
C ASN A 69 -2.23 7.43 -22.21
N LYS A 70 -1.84 8.53 -21.58
CA LYS A 70 -0.96 9.52 -22.21
C LYS A 70 0.51 9.10 -22.08
N LYS A 71 0.93 8.10 -22.86
CA LYS A 71 2.37 7.77 -23.05
C LYS A 71 3.21 8.98 -23.51
N GLU A 72 2.58 9.99 -24.12
CA GLU A 72 3.23 11.25 -24.51
C GLU A 72 3.28 12.33 -23.40
N SER A 73 2.45 12.22 -22.35
CA SER A 73 2.47 13.16 -21.21
C SER A 73 3.68 12.98 -20.30
N TRP A 74 4.51 11.97 -20.52
CA TRP A 74 5.76 11.80 -19.79
C TRP A 74 6.72 12.97 -20.01
N ARG A 75 6.52 13.73 -21.10
CA ARG A 75 7.21 14.99 -21.42
C ARG A 75 6.57 16.23 -20.80
N LYS A 76 5.32 16.14 -20.32
CA LYS A 76 4.62 17.27 -19.69
C LYS A 76 5.01 17.39 -18.23
N GLU A 77 5.20 18.63 -17.78
CA GLU A 77 5.49 18.90 -16.37
C GLU A 77 4.30 18.50 -15.48
N GLU A 78 4.59 18.08 -14.24
CA GLU A 78 3.56 17.74 -13.24
C GLU A 78 2.53 18.87 -13.06
N ARG A 79 2.96 20.12 -13.22
CA ARG A 79 2.14 21.32 -13.11
C ARG A 79 1.10 21.47 -14.21
N GLU A 80 1.47 21.15 -15.46
CA GLU A 80 0.51 21.19 -16.57
C GLU A 80 -0.59 20.16 -16.35
N LEU A 81 -0.22 18.99 -15.81
CA LEU A 81 -1.16 17.92 -15.50
C LEU A 81 -2.00 18.19 -14.26
N SER A 82 -1.52 18.97 -13.30
CA SER A 82 -2.35 19.50 -12.21
C SER A 82 -3.48 20.38 -12.76
N ARG A 83 -3.18 21.30 -13.70
CA ARG A 83 -4.17 22.17 -14.33
C ARG A 83 -5.19 21.39 -15.14
N GLU A 84 -4.73 20.42 -15.93
CA GLU A 84 -5.60 19.60 -16.78
C GLU A 84 -6.53 18.70 -15.97
N LEU A 85 -6.03 18.11 -14.87
CA LEU A 85 -6.79 17.19 -14.03
C LEU A 85 -7.60 17.90 -12.94
N GLY A 86 -7.35 19.19 -12.67
CA GLY A 86 -7.94 19.93 -11.56
C GLY A 86 -7.53 19.39 -10.17
N ILE A 87 -6.35 18.76 -10.07
CA ILE A 87 -5.86 18.13 -8.84
C ILE A 87 -4.64 18.89 -8.32
N ALA A 88 -4.48 18.97 -7.00
CA ALA A 88 -3.28 19.54 -6.39
C ALA A 88 -1.97 18.89 -6.89
N ASP A 89 -0.95 19.73 -7.19
CA ASP A 89 0.38 19.32 -7.66
C ASP A 89 1.00 18.18 -6.84
N GLY A 90 0.90 18.27 -5.50
CA GLY A 90 1.44 17.25 -4.59
C GLY A 90 0.78 15.88 -4.75
N SER A 91 -0.50 15.84 -5.10
CA SER A 91 -1.23 14.60 -5.40
C SER A 91 -0.79 14.02 -6.74
N VAL A 92 -0.66 14.85 -7.77
CA VAL A 92 -0.15 14.43 -9.09
C VAL A 92 1.25 13.82 -8.97
N ARG A 93 2.16 14.49 -8.25
CA ARG A 93 3.52 13.98 -7.98
C ARG A 93 3.52 12.63 -7.27
N ASN A 94 2.64 12.47 -6.29
CA ASN A 94 2.54 11.21 -5.55
C ASN A 94 2.00 10.08 -6.45
N ILE A 95 1.01 10.35 -7.31
CA ILE A 95 0.50 9.38 -8.27
C ILE A 95 1.63 8.93 -9.21
N VAL A 96 2.38 9.88 -9.77
CA VAL A 96 3.51 9.58 -10.67
C VAL A 96 4.58 8.74 -9.97
N LYS A 97 5.03 9.15 -8.78
CA LYS A 97 6.17 8.51 -8.10
C LYS A 97 5.80 7.22 -7.36
N LYS A 98 4.66 7.20 -6.66
CA LYS A 98 4.27 6.10 -5.77
C LYS A 98 3.37 5.07 -6.44
N ASP A 99 2.36 5.53 -7.18
CA ASP A 99 1.38 4.63 -7.81
C ASP A 99 1.88 4.10 -9.16
N LEU A 100 2.46 4.97 -10.00
CA LEU A 100 2.93 4.62 -11.33
C LEU A 100 4.42 4.26 -11.38
N LYS A 101 5.16 4.47 -10.28
CA LYS A 101 6.60 4.19 -10.15
C LYS A 101 7.46 4.82 -11.25
N LEU A 102 7.01 5.94 -11.82
CA LEU A 102 7.74 6.65 -12.87
C LEU A 102 8.82 7.53 -12.24
N LYS A 103 10.01 7.52 -12.84
CA LYS A 103 11.09 8.44 -12.49
C LYS A 103 10.90 9.75 -13.26
N SER A 104 11.24 10.86 -12.62
CA SER A 104 11.37 12.15 -13.31
C SER A 104 12.39 12.00 -14.44
N ILE A 105 11.98 12.34 -15.66
CA ILE A 105 12.88 12.41 -16.80
C ILE A 105 13.72 13.69 -16.63
N LYS A 106 15.02 13.54 -16.45
CA LYS A 106 15.97 14.65 -16.52
C LYS A 106 16.39 14.80 -17.98
N LEU A 107 15.84 15.80 -18.68
CA LEU A 107 16.28 16.13 -20.03
C LEU A 107 17.57 16.95 -19.94
N GLN A 108 18.63 16.51 -20.61
CA GLN A 108 19.83 17.31 -20.84
C GLN A 108 19.69 18.02 -22.18
N LYS A 109 19.95 19.33 -22.21
CA LYS A 109 19.99 20.11 -23.44
C LYS A 109 21.22 19.67 -24.24
N THR A 110 21.01 19.06 -25.41
CA THR A 110 22.09 18.70 -26.33
C THR A 110 22.17 19.75 -27.44
N TYR A 111 23.37 19.93 -27.99
CA TYR A 111 23.60 20.73 -29.19
C TYR A 111 23.68 19.80 -30.39
N VAL A 112 23.01 20.16 -31.49
CA VAL A 112 23.11 19.42 -32.76
C VAL A 112 24.33 19.96 -33.50
N LEU A 113 25.30 19.09 -33.77
CA LEU A 113 26.46 19.45 -34.58
C LEU A 113 26.04 19.43 -36.05
N THR A 114 26.09 20.58 -36.72
CA THR A 114 25.95 20.66 -38.17
C THR A 114 27.25 20.23 -38.85
N PRO A 115 27.22 19.49 -39.96
CA PRO A 115 28.42 19.05 -40.65
C PRO A 115 29.23 20.26 -41.16
N ALA A 116 30.56 20.16 -41.08
CA ALA A 116 31.45 21.18 -41.61
C ALA A 116 31.29 21.24 -43.14
N ILE A 117 31.06 22.44 -43.66
CA ILE A 117 31.04 22.71 -45.10
C ILE A 117 32.51 22.76 -45.54
N ASN A 118 32.94 21.81 -46.38
CA ASN A 118 34.26 21.79 -47.02
C ASN A 118 34.33 22.76 -48.19
#